data_AF-A0A932HGS5-F1
#
_entry.id   AF-A0A932HGS5-F1
#
_cell.length_a   1.000
_cell.length_b   1.000
_cell.length_c   1.000
_cell.angle_alpha   90.00
_cell.angle_beta   90.00
_cell.angle_gamma   90.00
#
_symmetry.space_group_name_H-M   'P 1'
#
loop_
_entity.id
_entity.type
_entity.pdbx_description
1 polymer ?
#
loop_
_entity_poly.entity_id
_entity_poly.type
_entity_poly.pdbx_seq_one_letter_code
_entity_poly.pdbx_strand_id
1 'polypeptide(L)'
;MHAPTRLEAHGHVRLDPFYWLRERDNPAVRKYLRAENAHLDAVLAHTKPLKERLFEEIKGRIKQTDMSVPYRRGPSLYYTRTEDGREYPIYCRRASP
;
A
#
# COMPACT_ATOMS: atom_id res chain seq x y z
N MET A 1 28.21 -13.42 2.39
CA MET A 1 27.23 -14.43 2.00
C MET A 1 26.62 -14.99 3.28
N HIS A 2 25.29 -14.98 3.42
CA HIS A 2 24.61 -15.54 4.59
C HIS A 2 24.57 -17.07 4.48
N ALA A 3 24.76 -17.78 5.59
CA ALA A 3 24.65 -19.24 5.60
C ALA A 3 23.18 -19.65 5.41
N PRO A 4 22.90 -20.72 4.63
CA PRO A 4 21.54 -21.22 4.46
C PRO A 4 20.98 -21.70 5.80
N THR A 5 19.74 -21.33 6.09
CA THR A 5 19.06 -21.79 7.31
C THR A 5 18.40 -23.13 7.05
N ARG A 6 18.65 -24.10 7.93
CA ARG A 6 18.01 -25.41 7.89
C ARG A 6 16.62 -25.32 8.52
N LEU A 7 15.60 -25.72 7.76
CA LEU A 7 14.22 -25.80 8.19
C LEU A 7 13.78 -27.27 8.20
N GLU A 8 13.27 -27.73 9.33
CA GLU A 8 12.82 -29.11 9.51
C GLU A 8 11.35 -29.15 9.94
N ALA A 9 10.52 -29.86 9.19
CA ALA A 9 9.09 -30.02 9.50
C ALA A 9 8.58 -31.35 8.91
N HIS A 10 7.74 -32.07 9.66
CA HIS A 10 7.12 -33.34 9.25
C HIS A 10 8.12 -34.37 8.68
N GLY A 11 9.33 -34.48 9.25
CA GLY A 11 10.37 -35.39 8.79
C GLY A 11 11.10 -34.96 7.51
N HIS A 12 10.79 -33.77 6.98
CA HIS A 12 11.44 -33.21 5.80
C HIS A 12 12.37 -32.05 6.18
N VAL A 13 13.54 -32.05 5.55
CA VAL A 13 14.57 -31.03 5.72
C VAL A 13 14.68 -30.18 4.46
N ARG A 14 14.64 -28.86 4.61
CA ARG A 14 14.87 -27.88 3.55
C ARG A 14 15.97 -26.93 3.96
N LEU A 15 16.80 -26.52 3.01
CA LEU A 15 17.79 -25.46 3.20
C LEU A 15 17.27 -24.20 2.51
N ASP A 16 17.14 -23.12 3.26
CA ASP A 16 16.69 -21.81 2.76
C ASP A 16 17.88 -20.81 2.77
N PRO A 17 18.48 -20.53 1.59
CA PRO A 17 19.56 -19.55 1.45
C PRO A 17 19.14 -18.10 1.76
N PHE A 18 17.85 -17.80 1.71
CA PHE A 18 17.30 -16.45 1.80
C PHE A 18 16.56 -16.19 3.11
N TYR A 19 16.58 -17.14 4.05
CA TYR A 19 15.87 -17.04 5.32
C TYR A 19 16.18 -15.76 6.11
N TRP A 20 17.42 -15.26 6.00
CA TRP A 20 17.88 -14.02 6.63
C TRP A 20 17.11 -12.76 6.18
N LEU A 21 16.49 -12.78 4.98
CA LEU A 21 15.64 -11.67 4.49
C LEU A 21 14.37 -11.46 5.32
N ARG A 22 13.99 -12.44 6.14
CA ARG A 22 12.84 -12.35 7.04
C ARG A 22 13.04 -11.29 8.14
N GLU A 23 14.28 -11.00 8.52
CA GLU A 23 14.62 -10.08 9.61
C GLU A 23 14.52 -8.61 9.16
N ARG A 24 13.31 -8.04 9.17
CA ARG A 24 13.04 -6.67 8.70
C ARG A 24 13.93 -5.57 9.31
N ASP A 25 14.30 -5.72 10.58
CA ASP A 25 15.08 -4.70 11.29
C ASP A 25 16.60 -4.90 11.15
N ASN A 26 17.03 -5.99 10.52
CA ASN A 26 18.43 -6.25 10.25
C ASN A 26 18.99 -5.23 9.23
N PRO A 27 20.07 -4.49 9.55
CA PRO A 27 20.67 -3.53 8.63
C PRO A 27 21.12 -4.12 7.29
N ALA A 28 21.54 -5.40 7.26
CA ALA A 28 21.93 -6.09 6.03
C ALA A 28 20.73 -6.29 5.09
N VAL A 29 19.57 -6.64 5.64
CA VAL A 29 18.31 -6.78 4.88
C VAL A 29 17.90 -5.43 4.31
N ARG A 30 17.92 -4.37 5.12
CA ARG A 30 17.62 -3.01 4.66
C ARG A 30 18.58 -2.53 3.57
N LYS A 31 19.87 -2.87 3.66
CA LYS A 31 20.87 -2.56 2.62
C LYS A 31 20.53 -3.28 1.31
N TYR A 32 20.20 -4.58 1.38
CA TYR A 32 19.82 -5.36 0.21
C TYR A 32 18.56 -4.80 -0.47
N LEU A 33 17.49 -4.54 0.30
CA LEU A 33 16.24 -3.97 -0.24
C LEU A 33 16.45 -2.60 -0.89
N ARG A 34 17.33 -1.75 -0.34
CA ARG A 34 17.68 -0.48 -0.98
C ARG A 34 18.42 -0.67 -2.31
N ALA A 35 19.28 -1.67 -2.41
CA ALA A 35 19.97 -1.99 -3.66
C ALA A 35 18.99 -2.50 -4.72
N GLU A 36 18.05 -3.37 -4.33
CA GLU A 36 16.97 -3.84 -5.21
C GLU A 36 16.08 -2.68 -5.69
N ASN A 37 15.70 -1.76 -4.80
CA ASN A 37 14.94 -0.56 -5.19
C ASN A 37 15.71 0.33 -6.17
N ALA A 38 17.01 0.53 -5.96
CA ALA A 38 17.83 1.32 -6.88
C ALA A 38 17.95 0.65 -8.26
N HIS A 39 18.06 -0.68 -8.30
CA HIS A 39 18.04 -1.44 -9.55
C HIS A 39 16.70 -1.29 -10.27
N LEU A 40 15.58 -1.46 -9.54
CA LEU A 40 14.23 -1.24 -10.06
C LEU A 40 14.07 0.15 -10.67
N ASP A 41 14.50 1.19 -9.95
CA ASP A 41 14.43 2.57 -10.41
C ASP A 41 15.24 2.80 -11.70
N ALA A 42 16.43 2.19 -11.80
CA ALA A 42 17.28 2.27 -12.98
C ALA A 42 16.65 1.56 -14.19
N VAL A 43 16.20 0.31 -14.01
CA VAL A 43 15.59 -0.49 -15.09
C VAL A 43 14.29 0.16 -15.59
N LEU A 44 13.48 0.68 -14.67
CA LEU A 44 12.19 1.29 -15.00
C LEU A 44 12.27 2.80 -15.27
N ALA A 45 13.45 3.41 -15.31
CA ALA A 45 13.61 4.85 -15.49
C ALA A 45 12.89 5.36 -16.76
N HIS A 46 12.97 4.61 -17.86
CA HIS A 46 12.34 4.93 -19.13
C HIS A 46 10.79 4.97 -19.07
N THR A 47 10.18 4.32 -18.07
CA THR A 47 8.72 4.26 -17.91
C THR A 47 8.14 5.44 -17.12
N LYS A 48 8.97 6.32 -16.54
CA LYS A 48 8.52 7.43 -15.70
C LYS A 48 7.46 8.32 -16.38
N PRO A 49 7.63 8.76 -17.64
CA PRO A 49 6.61 9.60 -18.30
C PRO A 49 5.27 8.89 -18.45
N LEU A 50 5.29 7.58 -18.74
CA LEU A 50 4.06 6.78 -18.84
C LEU A 50 3.37 6.64 -17.48
N LYS A 51 4.14 6.39 -16.42
CA LYS A 51 3.62 6.30 -15.04
C LYS A 51 2.96 7.60 -14.61
N GLU A 52 3.58 8.74 -14.89
CA GLU A 52 3.05 10.07 -14.58
C GLU A 52 1.74 10.33 -15.33
N ARG A 53 1.69 10.04 -16.64
CA ARG A 53 0.46 10.18 -17.42
C ARG A 53 -0.68 9.31 -16.87
N LEU A 54 -0.40 8.04 -16.59
CA LEU A 54 -1.39 7.13 -16.02
C LEU A 54 -1.86 7.57 -14.63
N PHE A 55 -0.96 8.13 -13.82
CA PHE A 55 -1.31 8.67 -12.51
C PHE A 55 -2.31 9.82 -12.64
N GLU A 56 -2.04 10.80 -13.50
CA GLU A 56 -2.96 11.93 -13.73
C GLU A 56 -4.29 11.49 -14.35
N GLU A 57 -4.28 10.53 -15.28
CA GLU A 57 -5.50 9.95 -15.84
C GLU A 57 -6.37 9.28 -14.78
N ILE A 58 -5.77 8.47 -13.89
CA ILE A 58 -6.49 7.79 -12.81
C ILE A 58 -7.01 8.82 -11.81
N LYS A 59 -6.18 9.76 -11.39
CA LYS A 59 -6.55 10.83 -10.47
C LYS A 59 -7.72 11.66 -11.02
N GLY A 60 -7.68 12.03 -12.30
CA GLY A 60 -8.76 12.77 -12.96
C GLY A 60 -10.08 12.01 -13.07
N ARG A 61 -10.06 10.67 -13.01
CA ARG A 61 -11.28 9.83 -12.99
C ARG A 61 -11.89 9.68 -11.60
N ILE A 62 -11.15 10.00 -10.54
CA ILE A 62 -11.63 9.91 -9.16
C ILE A 62 -12.29 11.22 -8.77
N LYS A 63 -13.57 11.15 -8.36
CA LYS A 63 -14.24 12.29 -7.71
C LYS A 63 -13.61 12.50 -6.34
N GLN A 64 -12.74 13.49 -6.21
CA GLN A 64 -12.05 13.78 -4.95
C GLN A 64 -13.00 14.32 -3.88
N THR A 65 -14.03 15.06 -4.29
CA THR A 65 -15.12 15.46 -3.40
C THR A 65 -16.38 14.69 -3.76
N ASP A 66 -16.76 13.75 -2.90
CA ASP A 66 -17.99 12.99 -3.06
C ASP A 66 -18.68 12.83 -1.70
N MET A 67 -19.99 12.61 -1.73
CA MET A 67 -20.80 12.38 -0.55
C MET A 67 -21.65 11.13 -0.76
N SER A 68 -21.60 10.20 0.19
CA SER A 68 -22.45 9.02 0.14
C SER A 68 -23.92 9.41 0.25
N VAL A 69 -24.80 8.59 -0.32
CA VAL A 69 -26.24 8.69 -0.08
C VAL A 69 -26.50 8.60 1.44
N PRO A 70 -27.17 9.59 2.05
CA PRO A 70 -27.44 9.54 3.49
C PRO A 70 -28.37 8.39 3.84
N TYR A 71 -28.05 7.63 4.89
CA TYR A 71 -28.92 6.59 5.42
C TYR A 71 -29.41 6.94 6.83
N ARG A 72 -30.66 6.56 7.13
CA ARG A 72 -31.27 6.84 8.43
C ARG A 72 -30.87 5.79 9.46
N ARG A 73 -30.44 6.25 10.63
CA ARG A 73 -30.22 5.41 11.80
C ARG A 73 -30.72 6.16 13.04
N GLY A 74 -31.88 5.74 13.55
CA GLY A 74 -32.56 6.40 14.67
C GLY A 74 -32.96 7.85 14.33
N PRO A 75 -32.68 8.84 15.20
CA PRO A 75 -33.03 10.24 14.98
C PRO A 75 -32.07 10.99 14.04
N SER A 76 -31.11 10.31 13.42
CA SER A 76 -30.07 10.94 12.61
C SER A 76 -29.90 10.29 11.23
N LEU A 77 -29.51 11.11 10.25
CA LEU A 77 -29.02 10.70 8.94
C LEU A 77 -27.49 10.67 8.97
N TYR A 78 -26.91 9.57 8.55
CA TYR A 78 -25.46 9.35 8.48
C TYR A 78 -25.00 9.40 7.03
N TYR A 79 -23.84 9.99 6.78
CA TYR A 79 -23.21 10.03 5.47
C TYR A 79 -21.70 10.17 5.63
N THR A 80 -20.95 9.71 4.63
CA THR A 80 -19.51 9.96 4.50
C THR A 80 -19.28 10.98 3.40
N ARG A 81 -18.30 11.85 3.59
CA ARG A 81 -17.81 12.72 2.52
C ARG A 81 -16.30 12.58 2.36
N THR A 82 -15.81 12.65 1.14
CA THR A 82 -14.39 12.87 0.86
C THR A 82 -14.21 14.35 0.52
N GLU A 83 -13.08 14.91 0.88
CA GLU A 83 -12.70 16.29 0.52
C GLU A 83 -11.43 16.21 -0.33
N ASP A 84 -11.30 17.12 -1.30
CA ASP A 84 -10.06 17.21 -2.05
C ASP A 84 -8.85 17.44 -1.14
N GLY A 85 -7.74 16.77 -1.46
CA GLY A 85 -6.53 16.77 -0.66
C GLY A 85 -6.57 15.93 0.62
N ARG A 86 -7.69 15.27 0.96
CA ARG A 86 -7.76 14.34 2.08
C ARG A 86 -7.76 12.88 1.61
N GLU A 87 -6.84 12.10 2.15
CA GLU A 87 -6.74 10.66 1.85
C GLU A 87 -7.83 9.82 2.54
N TYR A 88 -8.48 10.35 3.57
CA TYR A 88 -9.44 9.61 4.40
C TYR A 88 -10.84 10.25 4.37
N PRO A 89 -11.91 9.43 4.37
CA PRO A 89 -13.29 9.92 4.42
C PRO A 89 -13.62 10.54 5.77
N ILE A 90 -14.49 11.55 5.75
CA ILE A 90 -15.05 12.21 6.91
C ILE A 90 -16.44 11.61 7.18
N TYR A 91 -16.64 11.09 8.39
CA TYR A 91 -17.92 10.54 8.83
C TYR A 91 -18.78 11.62 9.48
N CYS A 92 -19.95 11.88 8.90
CA CYS A 92 -20.85 12.95 9.31
C CYS A 92 -22.23 12.40 9.71
N ARG A 93 -22.93 13.14 10.58
CA ARG A 93 -24.35 12.91 10.88
C ARG A 93 -25.10 14.24 10.94
N ARG A 94 -26.39 14.22 10.58
CA ARG A 94 -27.32 15.34 10.79
C ARG A 94 -28.62 14.85 11.41
N ALA A 95 -29.34 15.72 12.11
CA ALA A 95 -30.68 15.40 12.58
C ALA A 95 -31.58 15.02 11.39
N SER A 96 -32.39 13.97 11.54
CA SER A 96 -33.43 13.67 10.56
C SER A 96 -34.46 14.80 10.61
N PRO A 97 -34.90 15.34 9.45
CA PRO A 97 -36.14 16.12 9.41
C PRO A 97 -37.32 15.25 9.87
#